data_AF-C0E9E2-F1
#
_entry.id   AF-C0E9E2-F1
#
_cell.length_a   1.000
_cell.length_b   1.000
_cell.length_c   1.000
_cell.angle_alpha   90.00
_cell.angle_beta   90.00
_cell.angle_gamma   90.00
#
_symmetry.space_group_name_H-M   'P 1'
#
loop_
_entity.id
_entity.type
_entity.pdbx_description
1 polymer ?
#
loop_
_entity_poly.entity_id
_entity_poly.type
_entity_poly.pdbx_seq_one_letter_code
_entity_poly.pdbx_strand_id
1 'polypeptide(L)'
;MEPYLIGKGGGSAYGGKWRPNPNKPQDKIFIGPPNTVQRYYLQLRKGGYWVTVKYNANGKAIIIRHETGHAPGSGHSNPHDHPVTWNNPDEHPQKGAAINYPEGAPDLKQYRKEVYFLDTNIIPYDPEAYRFKTISEFKASMRYGAEVVIEWQGQEYGIWSENGSIRITCSAIPNESHIFENSDAALQFMVGPDRLRDVITQVTVLDRTI
;
A
#
# COMPACT_ATOMS: atom_id res chain seq x y z
N MET A 1 24.76 -33.69 -9.58
CA MET A 1 24.03 -33.11 -8.44
C MET A 1 24.33 -31.63 -8.45
N GLU A 2 23.39 -30.82 -8.93
CA GLU A 2 23.55 -29.36 -8.93
C GLU A 2 23.16 -28.80 -7.55
N PRO A 3 23.91 -27.83 -7.01
CA PRO A 3 23.58 -27.24 -5.73
C PRO A 3 22.38 -26.30 -5.89
N TYR A 4 21.35 -26.56 -5.09
CA TYR A 4 20.19 -25.69 -4.87
C TYR A 4 20.64 -24.27 -4.51
N LEU A 5 20.35 -23.30 -5.39
CA LEU A 5 20.42 -21.88 -5.08
C LEU A 5 19.29 -21.52 -4.12
N ILE A 6 19.62 -21.34 -2.84
CA ILE A 6 18.74 -20.74 -1.85
C ILE A 6 18.51 -19.28 -2.27
N GLY A 7 17.34 -19.00 -2.84
CA GLY A 7 16.86 -17.65 -3.07
C GLY A 7 16.72 -16.92 -1.73
N LYS A 8 17.64 -15.99 -1.44
CA LYS A 8 17.50 -15.02 -0.34
C LYS A 8 16.37 -14.06 -0.69
N GLY A 9 15.13 -14.43 -0.36
CA GLY A 9 13.99 -13.53 -0.32
C GLY A 9 14.27 -12.42 0.69
N GLY A 10 14.18 -11.16 0.24
CA GLY A 10 14.53 -9.96 0.99
C GLY A 10 13.51 -9.59 2.08
N GLY A 11 13.34 -10.47 3.06
CA GLY A 11 12.65 -10.18 4.31
C GLY A 11 13.61 -10.38 5.47
N SER A 12 13.78 -9.35 6.31
CA SER A 12 14.55 -9.40 7.56
C SER A 12 14.08 -10.58 8.41
N ALA A 13 14.85 -11.68 8.39
CA ALA A 13 14.70 -12.75 9.35
C ALA A 13 15.27 -12.25 10.68
N TYR A 14 14.43 -11.57 11.47
CA TYR A 14 14.63 -11.17 12.86
C TYR A 14 15.92 -10.38 13.18
N GLY A 15 15.79 -9.06 13.40
CA GLY A 15 16.79 -8.33 14.21
C GLY A 15 16.91 -6.82 14.04
N GLY A 16 16.29 -6.21 13.01
CA GLY A 16 16.43 -4.78 12.74
C GLY A 16 15.10 -4.04 12.68
N LYS A 17 15.10 -2.79 13.12
CA LYS A 17 14.02 -1.83 12.83
C LYS A 17 13.83 -1.73 11.31
N TRP A 18 12.58 -1.67 10.87
CA TRP A 18 12.23 -1.52 9.47
C TRP A 18 12.90 -0.30 8.85
N ARG A 19 13.23 -0.42 7.57
CA ARG A 19 13.75 0.66 6.74
C ARG A 19 13.10 0.56 5.36
N PRO A 20 12.92 1.68 4.65
CA PRO A 20 12.42 1.67 3.28
C PRO A 20 13.22 0.69 2.42
N ASN A 21 12.53 -0.18 1.69
CA ASN A 21 13.20 -1.12 0.81
C ASN A 21 13.74 -0.36 -0.43
N PRO A 22 15.03 -0.41 -0.74
CA PRO A 22 15.58 0.27 -1.92
C PRO A 22 14.96 -0.23 -3.23
N ASN A 23 14.44 -1.46 -3.25
CA ASN A 23 13.74 -2.06 -4.38
C ASN A 23 12.22 -1.82 -4.34
N LYS A 24 11.71 -0.98 -3.42
CA LYS A 24 10.32 -0.52 -3.41
C LYS A 24 10.31 1.00 -3.24
N PRO A 25 10.47 1.78 -4.33
CA PRO A 25 10.61 3.22 -4.26
C PRO A 25 9.49 3.94 -3.48
N GLN A 26 8.27 3.39 -3.47
CA GLN A 26 7.14 3.90 -2.71
C GLN A 26 7.34 3.85 -1.19
N ASP A 27 8.18 2.93 -0.66
CA ASP A 27 8.44 2.84 0.78
C ASP A 27 9.11 4.11 1.32
N LYS A 28 9.74 4.90 0.45
CA LYS A 28 10.41 6.15 0.83
C LYS A 28 9.44 7.16 1.44
N ILE A 29 8.15 7.12 1.09
CA ILE A 29 7.18 8.08 1.63
C ILE A 29 6.96 7.92 3.13
N PHE A 30 7.30 6.78 3.74
CA PHE A 30 7.09 6.54 5.16
C PHE A 30 8.11 7.24 6.08
N ILE A 31 9.25 7.69 5.53
CA ILE A 31 10.30 8.40 6.26
C ILE A 31 10.61 9.71 5.53
N GLY A 32 10.54 10.84 6.22
CA GLY A 32 10.76 12.16 5.64
C GLY A 32 11.29 13.19 6.65
N PRO A 33 11.39 14.46 6.26
CA PRO A 33 11.89 15.50 7.15
C PRO A 33 10.99 15.66 8.40
N PRO A 34 11.58 15.68 9.62
CA PRO A 34 10.82 15.82 10.86
C PRO A 34 9.86 17.02 10.90
N ASN A 35 8.66 16.81 11.44
CA ASN A 35 7.62 17.85 11.62
C ASN A 35 7.18 18.56 10.33
N THR A 36 7.26 17.89 9.18
CA THR A 36 6.83 18.44 7.89
C THR A 36 5.60 17.74 7.33
N VAL A 37 5.01 18.37 6.32
CA VAL A 37 4.07 17.75 5.39
C VAL A 37 4.73 17.76 4.02
N GLN A 38 4.84 16.60 3.37
CA GLN A 38 5.42 16.46 2.02
C GLN A 38 4.39 15.93 1.06
N ARG A 39 4.57 16.21 -0.23
CA ARG A 39 3.68 15.73 -1.30
C ARG A 39 4.48 14.98 -2.35
N TYR A 40 4.00 13.79 -2.67
CA TYR A 40 4.59 12.85 -3.61
C TYR A 40 3.61 12.57 -4.73
N TYR A 41 4.11 12.43 -5.95
CA TYR A 41 3.36 11.82 -7.04
C TYR A 41 3.82 10.38 -7.19
N LEU A 42 2.93 9.42 -6.91
CA LEU A 42 3.18 8.01 -7.14
C LEU A 42 2.78 7.68 -8.58
N GLN A 43 3.77 7.46 -9.43
CA GLN A 43 3.52 6.99 -10.79
C GLN A 43 3.17 5.50 -10.75
N LEU A 44 2.14 5.12 -11.49
CA LEU A 44 1.66 3.74 -11.63
C LEU A 44 1.68 3.31 -13.10
N ARG A 45 1.42 2.03 -13.35
CA ARG A 45 1.30 1.50 -14.72
C ARG A 45 0.25 2.24 -15.55
N LYS A 46 -0.87 2.61 -14.91
CA LYS A 46 -2.02 3.30 -15.52
C LYS A 46 -2.19 4.71 -14.95
N GLY A 47 -1.17 5.55 -15.09
CA GLY A 47 -1.17 6.95 -14.64
C GLY A 47 -0.44 7.13 -13.30
N GLY A 48 -1.14 7.61 -12.28
CA GLY A 48 -0.56 7.87 -10.97
C GLY A 48 -1.43 8.81 -10.15
N TYR A 49 -1.07 8.98 -8.88
CA TYR A 49 -1.86 9.80 -7.96
C TYR A 49 -0.99 10.55 -6.96
N TRP A 50 -1.56 11.61 -6.40
CA TRP A 50 -0.92 12.40 -5.37
C TRP A 50 -1.08 11.75 -4.00
N VAL A 51 0.00 11.79 -3.23
CA VAL A 51 0.03 11.40 -1.84
C VAL A 51 0.60 12.53 -1.00
N THR A 52 -0.13 12.95 0.02
CA THR A 52 0.36 13.94 0.99
C THR A 52 0.64 13.24 2.32
N VAL A 53 1.86 13.36 2.83
CA VAL A 53 2.31 12.68 4.05
C VAL A 53 2.67 13.67 5.12
N LYS A 54 2.12 13.48 6.33
CA LYS A 54 2.51 14.22 7.53
C LYS A 54 3.49 13.40 8.35
N TYR A 55 4.60 14.00 8.74
CA TYR A 55 5.65 13.38 9.55
C TYR A 55 5.67 13.91 10.98
N ASN A 56 6.02 13.05 11.94
CA ASN A 56 6.27 13.45 13.32
C ASN A 56 7.70 14.00 13.53
N ALA A 57 8.05 14.30 14.79
CA ALA A 57 9.36 14.83 15.17
C ALA A 57 10.54 13.88 14.91
N ASN A 58 10.28 12.60 14.63
CA ASN A 58 11.30 11.61 14.26
C ASN A 58 11.35 11.36 12.74
N GLY A 59 10.59 12.13 11.95
CA GLY A 59 10.51 11.94 10.50
C GLY A 59 9.70 10.71 10.07
N LYS A 60 8.93 10.08 10.98
CA LYS A 60 8.06 8.95 10.66
C LYS A 60 6.69 9.43 10.21
N ALA A 61 6.16 8.86 9.13
CA ALA A 61 4.82 9.15 8.65
C ALA A 61 3.78 8.83 9.74
N ILE A 62 2.85 9.74 9.95
CA ILE A 62 1.74 9.59 10.91
C ILE A 62 0.37 9.70 10.26
N ILE A 63 0.28 10.40 9.11
CA ILE A 63 -0.91 10.43 8.26
C ILE A 63 -0.43 10.36 6.81
N ILE A 64 -1.09 9.53 6.01
CA ILE A 64 -0.93 9.46 4.57
C ILE A 64 -2.29 9.76 3.93
N ARG A 65 -2.37 10.82 3.13
CA ARG A 65 -3.54 11.17 2.34
C ARG A 65 -3.35 10.68 0.91
N HIS A 66 -4.28 9.87 0.43
CA HIS A 66 -4.34 9.45 -0.96
C HIS A 66 -5.36 10.30 -1.73
N GLU A 67 -4.95 10.82 -2.88
CA GLU A 67 -5.83 11.51 -3.84
C GLU A 67 -6.19 10.55 -4.99
N THR A 68 -6.79 9.41 -4.67
CA THR A 68 -7.19 8.40 -5.65
C THR A 68 -8.38 7.58 -5.18
N GLY A 69 -9.12 7.03 -6.15
CA GLY A 69 -10.12 5.99 -5.91
C GLY A 69 -9.53 4.58 -5.89
N HIS A 70 -8.25 4.41 -6.28
CA HIS A 70 -7.53 3.15 -6.57
C HIS A 70 -8.20 2.29 -7.65
N ALA A 71 -9.40 1.77 -7.38
CA ALA A 71 -10.20 0.97 -8.29
C ALA A 71 -11.70 1.24 -8.05
N PRO A 72 -12.58 0.99 -9.04
CA PRO A 72 -14.02 1.01 -8.82
C PRO A 72 -14.45 0.13 -7.63
N GLY A 73 -15.37 0.65 -6.81
CA GLY A 73 -15.91 -0.08 -5.66
C GLY A 73 -15.06 -0.05 -4.39
N SER A 74 -13.98 0.73 -4.35
CA SER A 74 -13.05 0.79 -3.21
C SER A 74 -13.69 1.17 -1.86
N GLY A 75 -14.85 1.83 -1.88
CA GLY A 75 -15.62 2.14 -0.67
C GLY A 75 -15.02 3.25 0.19
N HIS A 76 -14.12 4.06 -0.38
CA HIS A 76 -13.54 5.24 0.27
C HIS A 76 -13.76 6.51 -0.56
N SER A 77 -13.65 7.67 0.07
CA SER A 77 -13.71 8.96 -0.60
C SER A 77 -12.41 9.24 -1.37
N ASN A 78 -12.45 10.26 -2.23
CA ASN A 78 -11.25 10.85 -2.80
C ASN A 78 -11.24 12.36 -2.52
N PRO A 79 -10.27 12.88 -1.73
CA PRO A 79 -9.20 12.15 -1.06
C PRO A 79 -9.68 11.35 0.17
N HIS A 80 -8.81 10.50 0.71
CA HIS A 80 -8.98 9.81 2.01
C HIS A 80 -7.64 9.73 2.75
N ASP A 81 -7.68 9.65 4.09
CA ASP A 81 -6.49 9.59 4.93
C ASP A 81 -6.33 8.20 5.56
N HIS A 82 -5.09 7.81 5.81
CA HIS A 82 -4.76 6.69 6.68
C HIS A 82 -3.87 7.15 7.83
N PRO A 83 -4.21 6.83 9.08
CA PRO A 83 -3.26 6.93 10.18
C PRO A 83 -2.17 5.88 10.03
N VAL A 84 -0.93 6.24 10.36
CA VAL A 84 0.20 5.30 10.33
C VAL A 84 0.77 5.18 11.75
N THR A 85 0.85 3.95 12.23
CA THR A 85 1.48 3.62 13.52
C THR A 85 2.76 2.84 13.31
N TRP A 86 3.63 2.86 14.31
CA TRP A 86 4.95 2.20 14.28
C TRP A 86 5.15 1.31 15.52
N ASN A 87 4.05 0.99 16.21
CA ASN A 87 4.01 0.32 17.51
C ASN A 87 4.00 -1.21 17.34
N ASN A 88 4.94 -1.73 16.58
CA ASN A 88 5.15 -3.17 16.39
C ASN A 88 6.64 -3.50 16.62
N PRO A 89 6.98 -4.76 16.91
CA PRO A 89 8.34 -5.14 17.35
C PRO A 89 9.45 -4.77 16.37
N ASP A 90 9.15 -4.75 15.06
CA ASP A 90 10.08 -4.40 14.00
C ASP A 90 10.00 -2.92 13.60
N GLU A 91 9.21 -2.08 14.28
CA GLU A 91 8.94 -0.69 13.91
C GLU A 91 8.62 -0.53 12.41
N HIS A 92 7.84 -1.45 11.85
CA HIS A 92 7.30 -1.36 10.50
C HIS A 92 6.15 -0.34 10.47
N PRO A 93 5.99 0.47 9.41
CA PRO A 93 4.79 1.28 9.26
C PRO A 93 3.56 0.36 9.19
N GLN A 94 2.54 0.67 9.97
CA GLN A 94 1.25 0.01 9.96
C GLN A 94 0.21 1.03 9.55
N LYS A 95 -0.31 0.89 8.33
CA LYS A 95 -1.39 1.73 7.83
C LYS A 95 -2.72 1.26 8.46
N GLY A 96 -3.48 2.19 9.03
CA GLY A 96 -4.81 1.94 9.58
C GLY A 96 -5.90 2.01 8.51
N ALA A 97 -7.16 1.81 8.89
CA ALA A 97 -8.30 1.96 7.99
C ALA A 97 -8.42 3.38 7.41
N ALA A 98 -9.03 3.48 6.23
CA ALA A 98 -9.27 4.76 5.56
C ALA A 98 -10.25 5.63 6.37
N ILE A 99 -9.92 6.91 6.47
CA ILE A 99 -10.77 7.98 7.00
C ILE A 99 -11.32 8.73 5.80
N ASN A 100 -12.65 8.66 5.66
CA ASN A 100 -13.37 9.23 4.52
C ASN A 100 -13.88 10.64 4.79
N TYR A 101 -13.93 11.43 3.72
CA TYR A 101 -14.32 12.84 3.72
C TYR A 101 -15.38 13.11 2.64
N PRO A 102 -16.63 12.64 2.81
CA PRO A 102 -17.70 12.89 1.86
C PRO A 102 -18.01 14.39 1.68
N GLU A 103 -17.71 15.20 2.69
CA GLU A 103 -17.92 16.66 2.71
C GLU A 103 -16.64 17.46 2.39
N GLY A 104 -15.57 16.80 1.94
CA GLY A 104 -14.28 17.41 1.66
C GLY A 104 -13.28 17.25 2.81
N ALA A 105 -12.02 16.97 2.45
CA ALA A 105 -10.97 16.70 3.44
C ALA A 105 -10.44 17.98 4.06
N PRO A 106 -10.16 17.98 5.38
CA PRO A 106 -9.56 19.13 6.06
C PRO A 106 -8.10 19.30 5.64
N ASP A 107 -7.58 20.52 5.76
CA ASP A 107 -6.15 20.77 5.53
C ASP A 107 -5.27 19.97 6.50
N LEU A 108 -4.26 19.29 5.96
CA LEU A 108 -3.20 18.67 6.74
C LEU A 108 -2.26 19.75 7.29
N LYS A 109 -2.64 20.34 8.44
CA LYS A 109 -1.87 21.41 9.08
C LYS A 109 -0.48 20.95 9.52
N GLN A 110 0.52 21.79 9.24
CA GLN A 110 1.89 21.69 9.74
C GLN A 110 2.06 22.42 11.08
N TYR A 111 2.97 21.93 11.94
CA TYR A 111 3.15 22.44 13.32
C TYR A 111 4.04 23.69 13.39
N ARG A 112 4.76 24.05 12.31
CA ARG A 112 5.56 25.27 12.20
C ARG A 112 5.05 26.17 11.07
N LYS A 113 5.07 27.48 11.32
CA LYS A 113 4.75 28.56 10.36
C LYS A 113 5.87 28.81 9.33
N GLU A 114 6.98 28.09 9.42
CA GLU A 114 8.03 28.12 8.42
C GLU A 114 7.52 27.40 7.17
N VAL A 115 7.45 28.14 6.06
CA VAL A 115 7.05 27.63 4.75
C VAL A 115 8.17 26.70 4.27
N TYR A 116 8.12 25.43 4.63
CA TYR A 116 8.85 24.42 3.89
C TYR A 116 8.11 24.26 2.56
N PHE A 117 8.82 24.52 1.46
CA PHE A 117 8.31 24.23 0.14
C PHE A 117 7.92 22.75 0.11
N LEU A 118 6.72 22.47 -0.40
CA LEU A 118 6.33 21.11 -0.77
C LEU A 118 7.27 20.68 -1.90
N ASP A 119 8.38 20.03 -1.55
CA ASP A 119 9.23 19.41 -2.54
C ASP A 119 8.40 18.31 -3.20
N THR A 120 7.98 18.60 -4.43
CA THR A 120 7.20 17.67 -5.22
C THR A 120 8.13 16.55 -5.67
N ASN A 121 7.98 15.40 -5.02
CA ASN A 121 8.80 14.23 -5.28
C ASN A 121 8.03 13.25 -6.18
N ILE A 122 8.56 12.95 -7.35
CA ILE A 122 8.00 11.93 -8.24
C ILE A 122 8.64 10.59 -7.88
N ILE A 123 7.80 9.62 -7.51
CA ILE A 123 8.22 8.23 -7.30
C ILE A 123 7.88 7.46 -8.57
N PRO A 124 8.88 6.99 -9.35
CA PRO A 124 8.62 6.31 -10.61
C PRO A 124 8.00 4.93 -10.38
N TYR A 125 7.19 4.51 -11.36
CA TYR A 125 6.66 3.15 -11.41
C TYR A 125 7.78 2.15 -11.70
N ASP A 126 7.89 1.11 -10.88
CA ASP A 126 8.77 -0.03 -11.12
C ASP A 126 7.93 -1.33 -11.06
N PRO A 127 7.69 -2.00 -12.20
CA PRO A 127 6.85 -3.20 -12.24
C PRO A 127 7.43 -4.37 -11.44
N GLU A 128 8.76 -4.52 -11.40
CA GLU A 128 9.41 -5.61 -10.66
C GLU A 128 9.40 -5.35 -9.15
N ALA A 129 9.48 -4.07 -8.74
CA ALA A 129 9.36 -3.66 -7.35
C ALA A 129 7.96 -3.96 -6.76
N TYR A 130 6.91 -3.81 -7.58
CA TYR A 130 5.52 -3.92 -7.13
C TYR A 130 5.05 -5.38 -7.03
N ARG A 131 5.58 -6.27 -7.88
CA ARG A 131 5.24 -7.69 -7.91
C ARG A 131 5.44 -8.38 -6.55
N PHE A 132 4.51 -9.27 -6.19
CA PHE A 132 4.71 -10.20 -5.09
C PHE A 132 5.57 -11.37 -5.56
N LYS A 133 6.70 -11.62 -4.91
CA LYS A 133 7.58 -12.76 -5.23
C LYS A 133 7.15 -14.02 -4.49
N THR A 134 6.43 -13.86 -3.38
CA THR A 134 5.92 -14.97 -2.58
C THR A 134 4.54 -14.64 -2.00
N ILE A 135 3.79 -15.69 -1.65
CA ILE A 135 2.53 -15.54 -0.90
C ILE A 135 2.78 -14.83 0.45
N SER A 136 3.91 -15.11 1.10
CA SER A 136 4.28 -14.48 2.37
C SER A 136 4.44 -12.96 2.24
N GLU A 137 4.98 -12.47 1.11
CA GLU A 137 5.05 -11.02 0.86
C GLU A 137 3.67 -10.38 0.71
N PHE A 138 2.72 -11.07 0.06
CA PHE A 138 1.34 -10.62 -0.02
C PHE A 138 0.70 -10.54 1.37
N LYS A 139 0.82 -11.61 2.16
CA LYS A 139 0.32 -11.66 3.54
C LYS A 139 0.93 -10.57 4.41
N ALA A 140 2.24 -10.30 4.24
CA ALA A 140 2.92 -9.23 4.96
C ALA A 140 2.37 -7.85 4.58
N SER A 141 2.22 -7.54 3.30
CA SER A 141 1.59 -6.29 2.86
C SER A 141 0.18 -6.14 3.45
N MET A 142 -0.65 -7.19 3.37
CA MET A 142 -1.99 -7.17 3.97
C MET A 142 -1.94 -6.94 5.48
N ARG A 143 -1.03 -7.59 6.20
CA ARG A 143 -0.83 -7.37 7.65
C ARG A 143 -0.53 -5.91 7.97
N TYR A 144 0.29 -5.24 7.17
CA TYR A 144 0.69 -3.85 7.39
C TYR A 144 -0.26 -2.80 6.80
N GLY A 145 -1.45 -3.22 6.37
CA GLY A 145 -2.51 -2.30 5.94
C GLY A 145 -2.46 -1.95 4.46
N ALA A 146 -1.80 -2.73 3.61
CA ALA A 146 -1.69 -2.44 2.19
C ALA A 146 -3.04 -2.33 1.48
N GLU A 147 -3.08 -1.44 0.50
CA GLU A 147 -4.06 -1.37 -0.58
C GLU A 147 -3.34 -1.77 -1.86
N VAL A 148 -3.94 -2.70 -2.60
CA VAL A 148 -3.33 -3.34 -3.76
C VAL A 148 -4.37 -3.38 -4.88
N VAL A 149 -3.95 -3.02 -6.09
CA VAL A 149 -4.72 -3.25 -7.30
C VAL A 149 -3.93 -4.20 -8.19
N ILE A 150 -4.57 -5.30 -8.60
CA ILE A 150 -3.98 -6.30 -9.49
C ILE A 150 -4.82 -6.45 -10.76
N GLU A 151 -4.18 -6.91 -11.82
CA GLU A 151 -4.82 -7.36 -13.05
C GLU A 151 -4.49 -8.83 -13.30
N TRP A 152 -5.53 -9.64 -13.54
CA TRP A 152 -5.42 -11.05 -13.92
C TRP A 152 -6.37 -11.33 -15.08
N GLN A 153 -5.84 -11.88 -16.19
CA GLN A 153 -6.60 -12.22 -17.38
C GLN A 153 -7.50 -11.07 -17.90
N GLY A 154 -7.02 -9.83 -17.83
CA GLY A 154 -7.75 -8.63 -18.27
C GLY A 154 -8.79 -8.11 -17.27
N GLN A 155 -8.93 -8.75 -16.11
CA GLN A 155 -9.82 -8.31 -15.04
C GLN A 155 -9.03 -7.66 -13.91
N GLU A 156 -9.46 -6.48 -13.47
CA GLU A 156 -8.87 -5.78 -12.32
C GLU A 156 -9.58 -6.13 -11.02
N TYR A 157 -8.78 -6.27 -9.96
CA TYR A 157 -9.24 -6.51 -8.60
C TYR A 157 -8.55 -5.53 -7.66
N GLY A 158 -9.32 -4.88 -6.80
CA GLY A 158 -8.79 -4.14 -5.67
C GLY A 158 -8.83 -5.00 -4.41
N ILE A 159 -7.79 -4.89 -3.58
CA ILE A 159 -7.59 -5.65 -2.36
C ILE A 159 -7.14 -4.68 -1.26
N TRP A 160 -7.99 -4.45 -0.27
CA TRP A 160 -7.76 -3.49 0.82
C TRP A 160 -7.66 -4.22 2.16
N SER A 161 -6.62 -3.91 2.93
CA SER A 161 -6.54 -4.31 4.33
C SER A 161 -7.19 -3.25 5.22
N GLU A 162 -8.23 -3.68 5.95
CA GLU A 162 -9.04 -2.83 6.81
C GLU A 162 -9.09 -3.45 8.21
N ASN A 163 -8.23 -2.97 9.11
CA ASN A 163 -8.18 -3.40 10.51
C ASN A 163 -8.06 -4.92 10.70
N GLY A 164 -7.30 -5.60 9.83
CA GLY A 164 -7.08 -7.05 9.88
C GLY A 164 -7.99 -7.87 8.96
N SER A 165 -9.15 -7.32 8.59
CA SER A 165 -10.00 -7.88 7.54
C SER A 165 -9.50 -7.47 6.15
N ILE A 166 -9.82 -8.27 5.14
CA ILE A 166 -9.43 -8.02 3.75
C ILE A 166 -10.68 -7.85 2.91
N ARG A 167 -10.84 -6.70 2.27
CA ARG A 167 -11.88 -6.48 1.26
C ARG A 167 -11.31 -6.74 -0.13
N ILE A 168 -12.04 -7.47 -0.96
CA ILE A 168 -11.74 -7.62 -2.38
C ILE A 168 -12.93 -7.12 -3.20
N THR A 169 -12.66 -6.36 -4.26
CA THR A 169 -13.64 -5.98 -5.28
C THR A 169 -13.15 -6.38 -6.66
N CYS A 170 -14.07 -6.44 -7.62
CA CYS A 170 -13.80 -6.75 -9.01
C CYS A 170 -14.38 -5.64 -9.89
N SER A 171 -13.58 -5.09 -10.80
CA SER A 171 -14.03 -3.94 -11.62
C SER A 171 -15.18 -4.29 -12.58
N ALA A 172 -15.40 -5.57 -12.91
CA ALA A 172 -16.57 -6.00 -13.67
C ALA A 172 -17.89 -5.95 -12.88
N ILE A 173 -17.81 -5.97 -11.55
CA ILE A 173 -18.97 -5.91 -10.63
C ILE A 173 -18.68 -4.91 -9.50
N PRO A 174 -18.51 -3.61 -9.80
CA PRO A 174 -17.95 -2.62 -8.88
C PRO A 174 -18.81 -2.32 -7.65
N ASN A 175 -20.07 -2.77 -7.64
CA ASN A 175 -20.99 -2.59 -6.51
C ASN A 175 -20.95 -3.78 -5.53
N GLU A 176 -20.17 -4.81 -5.83
CA GLU A 176 -19.99 -5.99 -4.97
C GLU A 176 -18.61 -5.96 -4.30
N SER A 177 -18.59 -6.29 -3.01
CA SER A 177 -17.35 -6.44 -2.25
C SER A 177 -17.41 -7.72 -1.41
N HIS A 178 -16.28 -8.40 -1.32
CA HIS A 178 -16.11 -9.61 -0.55
C HIS A 178 -15.18 -9.31 0.62
N ILE A 179 -15.66 -9.51 1.85
CA ILE A 179 -14.90 -9.26 3.07
C ILE A 179 -14.47 -10.60 3.66
N PHE A 180 -13.16 -10.72 3.91
CA PHE A 180 -12.52 -11.88 4.49
C PHE A 180 -11.94 -11.54 5.84
N GLU A 181 -11.94 -12.50 6.76
CA GLU A 181 -11.45 -12.30 8.12
C GLU A 181 -9.93 -12.04 8.16
N ASN A 182 -9.17 -12.55 7.19
CA ASN A 182 -7.72 -12.37 7.10
C ASN A 182 -7.19 -12.70 5.70
N SER A 183 -5.88 -12.50 5.51
CA SER A 183 -5.19 -12.77 4.23
C SER A 183 -5.22 -14.24 3.78
N ASP A 184 -5.27 -15.22 4.68
CA ASP A 184 -5.35 -16.64 4.30
C ASP A 184 -6.72 -16.99 3.71
N ALA A 185 -7.79 -16.44 4.29
CA ALA A 185 -9.14 -16.56 3.75
C ALA A 185 -9.26 -15.83 2.39
N ALA A 186 -8.73 -14.61 2.29
CA ALA A 186 -8.73 -13.83 1.05
C ALA A 186 -8.00 -14.54 -0.10
N LEU A 187 -6.93 -15.29 0.19
CA LEU A 187 -6.19 -16.07 -0.82
C LEU A 187 -7.04 -17.18 -1.47
N GLN A 188 -8.17 -17.59 -0.87
CA GLN A 188 -9.08 -18.56 -1.47
C GLN A 188 -10.09 -17.91 -2.44
N PHE A 189 -10.12 -16.58 -2.55
CA PHE A 189 -11.00 -15.89 -3.47
C PHE A 189 -10.67 -16.23 -4.93
N MET A 190 -11.71 -16.34 -5.76
CA MET A 190 -11.58 -16.62 -7.18
C MET A 190 -11.35 -15.32 -7.95
N VAL A 191 -10.21 -15.23 -8.64
CA VAL A 191 -9.89 -14.18 -9.60
C VAL A 191 -10.00 -14.77 -11.01
N GLY A 192 -11.17 -14.61 -11.62
CA GLY A 192 -11.54 -15.33 -12.84
C GLY A 192 -11.70 -16.83 -12.53
N PRO A 193 -11.08 -17.73 -13.31
CA PRO A 193 -11.16 -19.17 -13.07
C PRO A 193 -10.17 -19.67 -12.00
N ASP A 194 -9.23 -18.84 -11.54
CA ASP A 194 -8.12 -19.25 -10.67
C ASP A 194 -8.29 -18.72 -9.24
N ARG A 195 -7.70 -19.40 -8.24
CA ARG A 195 -7.63 -18.87 -6.88
C ARG A 195 -6.53 -17.83 -6.79
N LEU A 196 -6.77 -16.75 -6.04
CA LEU A 196 -5.78 -15.71 -5.78
C LEU A 196 -4.46 -16.30 -5.28
N ARG A 197 -4.51 -17.33 -4.42
CA ARG A 197 -3.33 -18.04 -3.92
C ARG A 197 -2.40 -18.56 -5.01
N ASP A 198 -2.98 -19.06 -6.10
CA ASP A 198 -2.23 -19.77 -7.15
C ASP A 198 -1.58 -18.78 -8.12
N VAL A 199 -2.13 -17.57 -8.21
CA VAL A 199 -1.74 -16.58 -9.22
C VAL A 199 -1.09 -15.32 -8.65
N ILE A 200 -1.16 -15.05 -7.33
CA ILE A 200 -0.69 -13.78 -6.73
C ILE A 200 0.77 -13.41 -7.04
N THR A 201 1.61 -14.37 -7.38
CA THR A 201 3.01 -14.12 -7.76
C THR A 201 3.23 -13.88 -9.26
N GLN A 202 2.18 -14.05 -10.06
CA GLN A 202 2.14 -13.98 -11.51
C GLN A 202 1.24 -12.84 -12.03
N VAL A 203 0.34 -12.31 -11.19
CA VAL A 203 -0.51 -11.17 -11.53
C VAL A 203 0.31 -9.94 -11.89
N THR A 204 -0.26 -9.09 -12.72
CA THR A 204 0.27 -7.74 -12.85
C THR A 204 -0.20 -6.93 -11.64
N VAL A 205 0.73 -6.40 -10.86
CA VAL A 205 0.42 -5.42 -9.82
C VAL A 205 0.37 -4.02 -10.44
N LEU A 206 -0.82 -3.41 -10.41
CA LEU A 206 -1.10 -2.07 -10.94
C LEU A 206 -0.84 -0.98 -9.89
N ASP A 207 -1.15 -1.29 -8.63
CA ASP A 207 -0.91 -0.44 -7.48
C ASP A 207 -0.62 -1.29 -6.24
N ARG A 208 0.26 -0.81 -5.36
CA ARG A 208 0.61 -1.46 -4.10
C ARG A 208 1.20 -0.44 -3.16
N THR A 209 0.46 -0.15 -2.10
CA THR A 209 0.96 0.58 -0.94
C THR A 209 1.62 -0.44 0.00
N ILE A 210 2.79 -0.14 0.58
CA ILE A 210 3.52 -0.92 1.60
C ILE A 210 3.91 -2.39 1.25
#